data_AF-A0A5C6X258-F1
#
_entry.id   AF-A0A5C6X258-F1
#
_cell.length_a   1.000
_cell.length_b   1.000
_cell.length_c   1.000
_cell.angle_alpha   90.00
_cell.angle_beta   90.00
_cell.angle_gamma   90.00
#
_symmetry.space_group_name_H-M   'P 1'
#
loop_
_entity.id
_entity.type
_entity.pdbx_description
1 polymer ?
#
loop_
_entity_poly.entity_id
_entity_poly.type
_entity_poly.pdbx_seq_one_letter_code
_entity_poly.pdbx_strand_id
1 'polypeptide(L)'
;SINAYSKGSVFLAQLGYVIGPDNLSKTLKRYYTDFKFKHPTPNDFIRTAEKVSGFELDWYLTDWTQTTNTIDYGVKAVETEGKNTKVTLERIGLMPLPIDLYVTYEDGSQELFYIPLRMMWG
;
A
#
# COMPACT_ATOMS: atom_id res chain seq x y z
N SER A 1 -1.77 14.15 -20.49
CA SER A 1 -2.49 14.74 -19.34
C SER A 1 -3.31 13.77 -18.51
N ILE A 2 -4.08 12.83 -19.06
CA ILE A 2 -4.89 11.88 -18.24
C ILE A 2 -4.01 11.05 -17.28
N ASN A 3 -2.85 10.59 -17.76
CA ASN A 3 -1.99 9.71 -16.98
C ASN A 3 -1.38 10.39 -15.74
N ALA A 4 -0.96 11.66 -15.82
CA ALA A 4 -0.32 12.34 -14.67
C ALA A 4 -1.31 12.64 -13.51
N TYR A 5 -2.52 13.09 -13.83
CA TYR A 5 -3.52 13.43 -12.81
C TYR A 5 -4.20 12.19 -12.23
N SER A 6 -4.56 11.22 -13.08
CA SER A 6 -5.18 9.97 -12.62
C SER A 6 -4.18 9.11 -11.84
N LYS A 7 -2.93 9.00 -12.30
CA LYS A 7 -1.89 8.26 -11.58
C LYS A 7 -1.54 8.93 -10.25
N GLY A 8 -1.57 10.26 -10.18
CA GLY A 8 -1.35 11.00 -8.94
C GLY A 8 -2.44 10.81 -7.88
N SER A 9 -3.71 10.75 -8.28
CA SER A 9 -4.80 10.49 -7.32
C SER A 9 -4.75 9.06 -6.78
N VAL A 10 -4.49 8.07 -7.64
CA VAL A 10 -4.32 6.67 -7.21
C VAL A 10 -3.09 6.53 -6.30
N PHE A 11 -1.99 7.22 -6.61
CA PHE A 11 -0.79 7.25 -5.77
C PHE A 11 -1.10 7.74 -4.34
N LEU A 12 -1.87 8.82 -4.19
CA LEU A 12 -2.23 9.33 -2.85
C LEU A 12 -3.23 8.43 -2.13
N ALA A 13 -4.21 7.87 -2.86
CA ALA A 13 -5.18 6.94 -2.28
C ALA A 13 -4.49 5.68 -1.75
N GLN A 14 -3.60 5.08 -2.53
CA GLN A 14 -2.85 3.90 -2.13
C GLN A 14 -1.86 4.21 -1.00
N LEU A 15 -1.20 5.38 -1.01
CA LEU A 15 -0.38 5.80 0.12
C LEU A 15 -1.22 5.91 1.39
N GLY A 16 -2.43 6.48 1.30
CA GLY A 16 -3.37 6.55 2.41
C GLY A 16 -3.81 5.20 2.94
N TYR A 17 -3.92 4.18 2.08
CA TYR A 17 -4.17 2.80 2.50
C TYR A 17 -2.98 2.21 3.28
N VAL A 18 -1.74 2.48 2.83
CA VAL A 18 -0.52 1.98 3.47
C VAL A 18 -0.24 2.66 4.81
N ILE A 19 -0.30 4.00 4.86
CA ILE A 19 0.09 4.77 6.06
C ILE A 19 -1.08 5.11 6.98
N GLY A 20 -2.32 4.92 6.52
CA GLY A 20 -3.55 5.32 7.18
C GLY A 20 -4.01 6.75 6.83
N PRO A 21 -5.33 7.03 6.84
CA PRO A 21 -5.90 8.30 6.40
C PRO A 21 -5.46 9.49 7.27
N ASP A 22 -5.31 9.28 8.58
CA ASP A 22 -4.86 10.33 9.51
C ASP A 22 -3.41 10.74 9.25
N ASN A 23 -2.53 9.75 9.00
CA ASN A 23 -1.13 10.00 8.68
C ASN A 23 -0.99 10.64 7.30
N LEU A 24 -1.83 10.27 6.33
CA LEU A 24 -1.90 10.95 5.04
C LEU A 24 -2.28 12.42 5.21
N SER A 25 -3.33 12.72 5.99
CA SER A 25 -3.75 14.11 6.25
C SER A 25 -2.65 14.92 6.93
N LYS A 26 -1.99 14.35 7.94
CA LYS A 26 -0.83 14.98 8.62
C LYS A 26 0.33 15.20 7.67
N THR A 27 0.62 14.23 6.79
CA THR A 27 1.68 14.31 5.77
C THR A 27 1.43 15.46 4.82
N LEU A 28 0.22 15.58 4.26
CA LEU A 28 -0.14 16.66 3.34
C LEU A 28 0.00 18.04 4.00
N LYS A 29 -0.50 18.18 5.24
CA LYS A 29 -0.39 19.44 6.01
C LYS A 29 1.06 19.80 6.29
N ARG A 30 1.87 18.80 6.69
CA ARG A 30 3.28 19.00 7.02
C ARG A 30 4.09 19.37 5.78
N TYR A 31 3.91 18.63 4.69
CA TYR A 31 4.57 18.89 3.42
C TYR A 31 4.26 20.30 2.91
N TYR A 32 2.98 20.70 2.91
CA TYR A 32 2.61 22.07 2.53
C TYR A 32 3.29 23.12 3.41
N THR A 33 3.32 22.90 4.73
CA THR A 33 3.91 23.86 5.68
C THR A 33 5.42 24.03 5.46
N ASP A 34 6.13 22.93 5.21
CA ASP A 34 7.59 22.90 5.10
C ASP A 34 8.09 23.39 3.72
N PHE A 35 7.30 23.17 2.67
CA PHE A 35 7.67 23.42 1.28
C PHE A 35 6.85 24.50 0.56
N LYS A 36 5.95 25.21 1.25
CA LYS A 36 5.31 26.42 0.71
C LYS A 36 6.38 27.41 0.22
N PHE A 37 6.19 27.92 -0.99
CA PHE A 37 7.12 28.84 -1.68
C PHE A 37 8.52 28.25 -1.96
N LYS A 38 8.66 26.91 -2.01
CA LYS A 38 9.88 26.21 -2.41
C LYS A 38 9.62 25.31 -3.63
N HIS A 39 10.69 24.73 -4.19
CA HIS A 39 10.64 23.74 -5.26
C HIS A 39 10.97 22.33 -4.71
N PRO A 40 10.00 21.63 -4.09
CA PRO A 40 10.21 20.28 -3.59
C PRO A 40 10.36 19.25 -4.71
N THR A 41 11.06 18.18 -4.39
CA THR A 41 11.20 16.98 -5.21
C THR A 41 10.24 15.87 -4.72
N PRO A 42 9.95 14.84 -5.54
CA PRO A 42 9.14 13.70 -5.10
C PRO A 42 9.68 13.00 -3.84
N ASN A 43 11.00 12.97 -3.68
CA ASN A 43 11.67 12.43 -2.48
C ASN A 43 11.31 13.21 -1.21
N ASP A 44 11.10 14.53 -1.31
CA ASP A 44 10.74 15.37 -0.16
C ASP A 44 9.35 15.02 0.40
N PHE A 45 8.42 14.64 -0.48
CA PHE A 45 7.09 14.21 -0.09
C PHE A 45 7.14 12.87 0.68
N ILE A 46 7.87 11.89 0.14
CA ILE A 46 7.99 10.55 0.75
C ILE A 46 8.70 10.63 2.09
N ARG A 47 9.80 11.37 2.18
CA ARG A 47 10.49 11.61 3.47
C ARG A 47 9.59 12.29 4.50
N THR A 48 8.67 13.14 4.06
CA THR A 48 7.67 13.73 4.97
C THR A 48 6.67 12.67 5.45
N ALA A 49 6.23 11.78 4.55
CA ALA A 49 5.33 10.68 4.89
C ALA A 49 5.97 9.68 5.87
N GLU A 50 7.24 9.31 5.66
CA GLU A 50 8.00 8.42 6.55
C GLU A 50 8.14 9.02 7.94
N LYS A 51 8.54 10.30 8.03
CA LYS A 51 8.65 11.01 9.32
C LYS A 51 7.34 11.10 10.09
N VAL A 52 6.20 11.18 9.38
CA VAL A 52 4.87 11.31 9.99
C VAL A 52 4.30 9.95 10.39
N SER A 53 4.50 8.92 9.56
CA SER A 53 3.91 7.60 9.74
C SER A 53 4.80 6.63 10.54
N GLY A 54 6.11 6.83 10.54
CA GLY A 54 7.09 5.89 11.09
C GLY A 54 7.33 4.66 10.21
N PHE A 55 6.78 4.62 8.99
CA PHE A 55 6.98 3.53 8.04
C PHE A 55 8.14 3.82 7.08
N GLU A 56 8.79 2.75 6.62
CA GLU A 56 9.77 2.79 5.53
C GLU A 56 9.04 2.78 4.18
N LEU A 57 9.23 3.81 3.35
CA LEU A 57 8.47 4.05 2.12
C LEU A 57 9.36 4.26 0.88
N ASP A 58 10.67 4.09 0.98
CA ASP A 58 11.62 4.15 -0.14
C ASP A 58 11.21 3.23 -1.32
N TRP A 59 10.69 2.05 -1.01
CA TRP A 59 10.18 1.10 -2.01
C TRP A 59 8.99 1.67 -2.78
N TYR A 60 8.11 2.41 -2.11
CA TYR A 60 6.86 2.90 -2.66
C TYR A 60 7.11 3.90 -3.78
N LEU A 61 8.04 4.83 -3.56
CA LEU A 61 8.40 5.81 -4.58
C LEU A 61 9.05 5.15 -5.79
N THR A 62 9.97 4.22 -5.53
CA THR A 62 10.72 3.50 -6.56
C THR A 62 9.75 2.72 -7.45
N ASP A 63 8.87 1.91 -6.87
CA ASP A 63 7.91 1.13 -7.64
C ASP A 63 6.89 2.00 -8.41
N TRP A 64 6.42 3.11 -7.83
CA TRP A 64 5.46 3.97 -8.53
C TRP A 64 6.05 4.82 -9.66
N THR A 65 7.31 5.26 -9.51
CA THR A 65 7.91 6.26 -10.40
C THR A 65 8.98 5.70 -11.34
N GLN A 66 9.64 4.61 -10.97
CA GLN A 66 10.79 4.08 -11.71
C GLN A 66 10.54 2.72 -12.34
N THR A 67 9.43 2.05 -12.05
CA THR A 67 9.09 0.74 -12.62
C THR A 67 7.73 0.77 -13.33
N THR A 68 7.50 -0.27 -14.13
CA THR A 68 6.17 -0.59 -14.69
C THR A 68 5.54 -1.75 -13.94
N ASN A 69 5.95 -1.98 -12.69
CA ASN A 69 5.46 -3.08 -11.88
C ASN A 69 3.98 -2.91 -11.60
N THR A 70 3.23 -4.00 -11.66
CA THR A 70 1.81 -4.04 -11.32
C THR A 70 1.61 -4.70 -9.98
N ILE A 71 0.49 -4.37 -9.35
CA ILE A 71 -0.02 -5.05 -8.17
C ILE A 71 -0.92 -6.16 -8.71
N ASP A 72 -0.51 -7.41 -8.53
CA ASP A 72 -1.29 -8.56 -8.96
C ASP A 72 -1.05 -9.74 -8.00
N TYR A 73 -2.12 -10.19 -7.37
CA TYR A 73 -2.13 -11.25 -6.39
C TYR A 73 -3.21 -12.26 -6.76
N GLY A 74 -2.84 -13.54 -6.73
CA GLY A 74 -3.71 -14.66 -7.05
C GLY A 74 -3.87 -15.61 -5.86
N VAL A 75 -4.97 -16.35 -5.85
CA VAL A 75 -5.12 -17.53 -5.01
C VAL A 75 -4.55 -18.71 -5.78
N LYS A 76 -3.42 -19.24 -5.31
CA LYS A 76 -2.74 -20.36 -5.96
C LYS A 76 -3.38 -21.70 -5.63
N ALA A 77 -3.72 -21.89 -4.36
CA ALA A 77 -4.31 -23.13 -3.87
C ALA A 77 -5.15 -22.89 -2.63
N VAL A 78 -6.19 -23.70 -2.48
CA VAL A 78 -7.01 -23.81 -1.27
C VAL A 78 -7.09 -25.28 -0.92
N GLU A 79 -6.53 -25.64 0.22
CA GLU A 79 -6.37 -27.04 0.64
C GLU A 79 -6.96 -27.24 2.03
N THR A 80 -7.60 -28.38 2.26
CA THR A 80 -8.09 -28.76 3.58
C THR A 80 -6.98 -29.49 4.35
N GLU A 81 -6.56 -28.94 5.47
CA GLU A 81 -5.56 -29.50 6.38
C GLU A 81 -6.24 -29.91 7.69
N GLY A 82 -6.85 -31.10 7.68
CA GLY A 82 -7.61 -31.62 8.82
C GLY A 82 -8.88 -30.82 9.09
N LYS A 83 -8.89 -30.05 10.19
CA LYS A 83 -9.98 -29.14 10.54
C LYS A 83 -9.77 -27.70 10.05
N ASN A 84 -8.61 -27.41 9.45
CA ASN A 84 -8.23 -26.09 9.01
C ASN A 84 -8.26 -26.02 7.48
N THR A 85 -8.39 -24.81 6.94
CA THR A 85 -8.22 -24.54 5.51
C THR A 85 -6.95 -23.72 5.31
N LYS A 86 -6.06 -24.22 4.45
CA LYS A 86 -4.83 -23.56 4.05
C LYS A 86 -5.04 -22.86 2.72
N VAL A 87 -5.03 -21.54 2.73
CA VAL A 87 -5.10 -20.70 1.53
C VAL A 87 -3.68 -20.24 1.18
N THR A 88 -3.20 -20.63 0.01
CA THR A 88 -1.90 -20.20 -0.51
C THR A 88 -2.11 -19.07 -1.51
N LEU A 89 -1.63 -17.88 -1.16
CA LEU A 89 -1.61 -16.73 -2.06
C LEU A 89 -0.30 -16.69 -2.84
N GLU A 90 -0.36 -16.25 -4.09
CA GLU A 90 0.81 -15.94 -4.90
C GLU A 90 0.82 -14.49 -5.34
N ARG A 91 2.01 -13.94 -5.47
CA ARG A 91 2.24 -12.59 -5.98
C ARG A 91 2.75 -12.70 -7.41
N ILE A 92 1.88 -12.35 -8.35
CA ILE A 92 2.16 -12.34 -9.79
C ILE A 92 2.84 -11.02 -10.17
N GLY A 93 2.32 -9.93 -9.61
CA GLY A 93 2.80 -8.57 -9.85
C GLY A 93 3.98 -8.21 -8.94
N LEU A 94 4.98 -7.54 -9.51
CA LEU A 94 6.22 -7.20 -8.80
C LEU A 94 6.09 -5.98 -7.88
N MET A 95 4.93 -5.35 -7.78
CA MET A 95 4.71 -4.25 -6.84
C MET A 95 4.09 -4.76 -5.52
N PRO A 96 4.68 -4.46 -4.35
CA PRO A 96 4.19 -4.99 -3.09
C PRO A 96 3.04 -4.14 -2.54
N LEU A 97 1.99 -4.78 -2.03
CA LEU A 97 0.96 -4.16 -1.20
C LEU A 97 0.51 -5.09 -0.05
N PRO A 98 0.03 -4.52 1.07
CA PRO A 98 -0.72 -5.29 2.06
C PRO A 98 -1.99 -5.86 1.44
N ILE A 99 -2.45 -7.01 1.95
CA ILE A 99 -3.63 -7.72 1.44
C ILE A 99 -4.67 -7.82 2.54
N ASP A 100 -5.89 -7.38 2.24
CA ASP A 100 -7.11 -7.65 3.00
C ASP A 100 -7.82 -8.87 2.39
N LEU A 101 -7.72 -10.03 3.04
CA LEU A 101 -8.36 -11.26 2.57
C LEU A 101 -9.69 -11.47 3.30
N TYR A 102 -10.80 -11.34 2.57
CA TYR A 102 -12.14 -11.68 3.04
C TYR A 102 -12.46 -13.15 2.76
N VAL A 103 -12.77 -13.90 3.81
CA VAL A 103 -13.24 -15.27 3.74
C VAL A 103 -14.73 -15.30 4.09
N THR A 104 -15.55 -15.82 3.20
CA THR A 104 -16.99 -16.05 3.45
C THR A 104 -17.22 -17.55 3.61
N TYR A 105 -17.79 -17.95 4.75
CA TYR A 105 -18.10 -19.34 5.06
C TYR A 105 -19.47 -19.75 4.51
N GLU A 106 -19.74 -21.05 4.46
CA GLU A 106 -21.02 -21.59 3.97
C GLU A 106 -22.23 -21.13 4.80
N ASP A 107 -22.03 -20.81 6.07
CA ASP A 107 -23.05 -20.27 6.97
C ASP A 107 -23.31 -18.77 6.77
N GLY A 108 -22.58 -18.13 5.85
CA GLY A 108 -22.67 -16.70 5.56
C GLY A 108 -21.86 -15.81 6.50
N SER A 109 -21.17 -16.36 7.50
CA SER A 109 -20.23 -15.60 8.32
C SER A 109 -19.02 -15.15 7.50
N GLN A 110 -18.38 -14.06 7.93
CA GLN A 110 -17.25 -13.47 7.23
C GLN A 110 -16.10 -13.21 8.21
N GLU A 111 -14.89 -13.57 7.79
CA GLU A 111 -13.65 -13.22 8.49
C GLU A 111 -12.73 -12.41 7.58
N LEU A 112 -12.06 -11.42 8.17
CA LEU A 112 -11.09 -10.56 7.49
C LEU A 112 -9.69 -10.84 8.03
N PHE A 113 -8.79 -11.25 7.14
CA PHE A 113 -7.37 -11.46 7.45
C PHE A 113 -6.54 -10.33 6.84
N TYR A 114 -5.85 -9.57 7.69
CA TYR A 114 -4.89 -8.57 7.26
C TYR A 114 -3.49 -9.17 7.15
N ILE A 115 -2.92 -9.14 5.95
CA ILE A 115 -1.56 -9.63 5.67
C ILE A 115 -0.65 -8.41 5.43
N PRO A 116 0.14 -7.99 6.44
CA PRO A 116 1.01 -6.82 6.32
C PRO A 116 2.23 -7.09 5.43
N LEU A 117 2.76 -6.03 4.83
CA LEU A 117 4.08 -6.07 4.19
C LEU A 117 5.18 -5.96 5.25
N ARG A 118 6.01 -7.00 5.38
CA ARG A 118 7.12 -7.02 6.35
C ARG A 118 8.13 -5.90 6.15
N MET A 119 8.33 -5.45 4.91
CA MET A 119 9.26 -4.36 4.57
C MET A 119 8.84 -2.99 5.10
N MET A 120 7.61 -2.83 5.61
CA MET A 120 7.14 -1.56 6.16
C MET A 120 7.71 -1.24 7.54
N TRP A 121 8.23 -2.23 8.27
CA TRP A 121 8.49 -2.11 9.73
C TRP A 121 9.97 -2.13 10.14
N GLY A 122 10.92 -2.16 9.18
CA GLY A 122 12.36 -2.14 9.45
C GLY A 122 12.92 -3.47 9.96
#